data_AF-A0A3S5AFI6-F1
#
_entry.id   AF-A0A3S5AFI6-F1
#
_cell.length_a   1.000
_cell.length_b   1.000
_cell.length_c   1.000
_cell.angle_alpha   90.00
_cell.angle_beta   90.00
_cell.angle_gamma   90.00
#
_symmetry.space_group_name_H-M   'P 1'
#
loop_
_entity.id
_entity.type
_entity.pdbx_description
1 polymer ?
#
loop_
_entity_poly.entity_id
_entity_poly.type
_entity_poly.pdbx_seq_one_letter_code
_entity_poly.pdbx_strand_id
1 'polypeptide(L)'
;MPKKRTSILSVGFAGDKSANTPINVGSHGGPAKGSPSADGASITPAASDAVTEALEQTMQAARLQLASAREFEARGDRLRAIEILLKMQPPASGALAAAAEVKGHLLIYEKAWIHASRLAENFLSNETIEKVSELAATRLMTIKVGS
;
A
#
# COMPACT_ATOMS: atom_id res chain seq x y z
N MET A 1 14.83 36.68 25.65
CA MET A 1 15.11 37.91 24.87
C MET A 1 16.52 38.37 25.20
N PRO A 2 17.30 39.04 24.31
CA PRO A 2 17.32 39.17 22.85
C PRO A 2 18.69 38.69 22.26
N LYS A 3 18.90 38.50 20.95
CA LYS A 3 19.37 39.54 20.01
C LYS A 3 19.32 39.03 18.57
N LYS A 4 18.70 39.85 17.71
CA LYS A 4 18.74 39.84 16.24
C LYS A 4 20.12 40.18 15.70
N ARG A 5 20.42 39.70 14.48
CA ARG A 5 21.25 40.32 13.42
C ARG A 5 20.97 39.48 12.15
N THR A 6 20.19 39.91 11.16
CA THR A 6 20.26 41.06 10.22
C THR A 6 21.33 40.89 9.13
N SER A 7 20.81 40.62 7.92
CA SER A 7 21.29 41.02 6.57
C SER A 7 22.55 40.34 6.02
N ILE A 8 22.78 40.14 4.72
CA ILE A 8 22.37 40.79 3.44
C ILE A 8 22.81 39.83 2.30
N LEU A 9 22.00 39.53 1.29
CA LEU A 9 21.92 40.15 -0.05
C LEU A 9 23.17 40.01 -0.95
N SER A 10 23.01 39.38 -2.12
CA SER A 10 23.45 39.84 -3.48
C SER A 10 23.09 38.75 -4.52
N VAL A 11 22.12 38.95 -5.44
CA VAL A 11 22.17 39.68 -6.74
C VAL A 11 22.88 38.85 -7.81
N GLY A 12 22.17 38.23 -8.76
CA GLY A 12 21.85 38.76 -10.10
C GLY A 12 22.17 37.64 -11.13
N PHE A 13 21.66 37.54 -12.36
CA PHE A 13 21.15 38.57 -13.27
C PHE A 13 20.54 37.91 -14.52
N ALA A 14 19.51 38.58 -15.09
CA ALA A 14 19.02 38.60 -16.49
C ALA A 14 18.60 37.29 -17.20
N GLY A 15 17.59 37.27 -18.07
CA GLY A 15 16.74 38.30 -18.69
C GLY A 15 15.71 37.54 -19.54
N ASP A 16 14.43 37.88 -19.47
CA ASP A 16 13.71 38.90 -20.25
C ASP A 16 12.94 38.29 -21.44
N LYS A 17 11.61 38.47 -21.36
CA LYS A 17 10.58 38.59 -22.40
C LYS A 17 10.70 37.82 -23.72
N SER A 18 9.59 37.21 -24.13
CA SER A 18 8.56 37.90 -24.95
C SER A 18 7.71 36.86 -25.70
N ALA A 19 6.45 37.20 -25.89
CA ALA A 19 5.44 36.40 -26.55
C ALA A 19 5.63 36.22 -28.07
N ASN A 20 4.82 35.31 -28.60
CA ASN A 20 4.16 35.33 -29.91
C ASN A 20 4.74 34.40 -31.01
N THR A 21 3.94 33.39 -31.35
CA THR A 21 4.03 32.46 -32.50
C THR A 21 3.94 33.18 -33.87
N PRO A 22 4.41 32.57 -34.99
CA PRO A 22 3.54 31.67 -35.77
C PRO A 22 4.25 30.45 -36.43
N ILE A 23 3.52 29.33 -36.41
CA ILE A 23 3.25 28.34 -37.49
C ILE A 23 4.29 28.22 -38.64
N ASN A 24 4.86 27.03 -38.84
CA ASN A 24 5.30 26.57 -40.16
C ASN A 24 4.98 25.08 -40.36
N VAL A 25 4.47 24.77 -41.56
CA VAL A 25 3.88 23.50 -42.02
C VAL A 25 4.90 22.78 -42.90
N GLY A 26 5.04 21.46 -42.72
CA GLY A 26 5.78 20.55 -43.63
C GLY A 26 5.98 19.21 -42.93
N SER A 27 5.11 18.21 -43.08
CA SER A 27 4.83 17.35 -44.24
C SER A 27 6.04 16.50 -44.68
N HIS A 28 5.82 15.18 -44.59
CA HIS A 28 6.50 14.04 -45.21
C HIS A 28 7.60 13.28 -44.45
N GLY A 29 7.24 12.07 -44.01
CA GLY A 29 7.92 10.85 -44.46
C GLY A 29 9.03 10.28 -43.56
N GLY A 30 8.66 9.60 -42.47
CA GLY A 30 9.51 8.55 -41.89
C GLY A 30 9.38 7.26 -42.71
N PRO A 31 10.47 6.49 -42.91
CA PRO A 31 10.73 5.41 -41.95
C PRO A 31 12.23 5.06 -41.74
N ALA A 32 12.45 4.08 -40.83
CA ALA A 32 13.69 3.34 -40.54
C ALA A 32 14.58 3.95 -39.44
N LYS A 33 15.22 3.21 -38.53
CA LYS A 33 15.26 1.77 -38.16
C LYS A 33 16.17 1.70 -36.91
N GLY A 34 15.88 0.78 -35.99
CA GLY A 34 16.84 0.23 -35.00
C GLY A 34 17.13 1.15 -33.80
N SER A 35 17.15 0.69 -32.55
CA SER A 35 17.33 -0.65 -32.00
C SER A 35 16.70 -0.73 -30.61
N PRO A 36 16.36 -1.94 -30.13
CA PRO A 36 15.85 -2.15 -28.77
C PRO A 36 17.04 -2.11 -27.79
N SER A 37 16.91 -1.38 -26.69
CA SER A 37 17.87 -1.49 -25.59
C SER A 37 17.19 -1.35 -24.24
N ALA A 38 17.15 -2.52 -23.59
CA ALA A 38 17.23 -2.75 -22.16
C ALA A 38 16.16 -2.08 -21.29
N ASP A 39 15.12 -2.87 -21.01
CA ASP A 39 14.58 -3.06 -19.67
C ASP A 39 15.70 -3.09 -18.61
N GLY A 40 16.08 -1.90 -18.17
CA GLY A 40 16.71 -1.67 -16.89
C GLY A 40 15.79 -0.72 -16.15
N ALA A 41 14.73 -1.26 -15.55
CA ALA A 41 13.92 -0.52 -14.58
C ALA A 41 14.82 -0.17 -13.39
N SER A 42 15.62 0.89 -13.54
CA SER A 42 16.29 1.56 -12.43
C SER A 42 15.19 2.11 -11.55
N ILE A 43 14.81 1.30 -10.56
CA ILE A 43 14.00 1.74 -9.44
C ILE A 43 14.86 2.78 -8.74
N THR A 44 14.53 4.06 -8.92
CA THR A 44 15.23 5.15 -8.24
C THR A 44 15.10 4.94 -6.72
N PRO A 45 16.15 5.19 -5.92
CA PRO A 45 16.12 4.93 -4.47
C PRO A 45 14.94 5.62 -3.75
N ALA A 46 14.49 6.78 -4.26
CA ALA A 46 13.31 7.48 -3.76
C ALA A 46 12.00 6.66 -3.86
N ALA A 47 11.86 5.79 -4.86
CA ALA A 47 10.69 4.93 -4.99
C ALA A 47 10.71 3.75 -4.00
N SER A 48 11.89 3.24 -3.64
CA SER A 48 12.04 2.18 -2.63
C SER A 48 11.76 2.67 -1.21
N ASP A 49 12.17 3.91 -0.89
CA ASP A 49 11.88 4.53 0.41
C ASP A 49 10.38 4.79 0.58
N ALA A 50 9.72 5.34 -0.45
CA ALA A 50 8.28 5.60 -0.43
C ALA A 50 7.45 4.31 -0.27
N VAL A 51 7.84 3.21 -0.94
CA VAL A 51 7.17 1.90 -0.79
C VAL A 51 7.39 1.34 0.61
N THR A 52 8.58 1.53 1.19
CA THR A 52 8.87 1.06 2.55
C THR A 52 8.05 1.82 3.59
N GLU A 53 7.95 3.14 3.47
CA GLU A 53 7.13 3.96 4.37
C GLU A 53 5.64 3.61 4.26
N ALA A 54 5.12 3.48 3.03
CA ALA A 54 3.74 3.07 2.80
C ALA A 54 3.44 1.66 3.37
N LEU A 55 4.41 0.75 3.29
CA LEU A 55 4.28 -0.59 3.89
C LEU A 55 4.21 -0.50 5.40
N GLU A 56 5.06 0.31 6.02
CA GLU A 56 5.07 0.49 7.47
C GLU A 56 3.76 1.09 7.97
N GLN A 57 3.22 2.11 7.28
CA GLN A 57 1.91 2.68 7.58
C GLN A 57 0.79 1.63 7.47
N THR A 58 0.81 0.83 6.41
CA THR A 58 -0.17 -0.27 6.22
C THR A 58 -0.08 -1.30 7.35
N MET A 59 1.14 -1.65 7.77
CA MET A 59 1.35 -2.58 8.88
C MET A 59 0.91 -2.03 10.22
N GLN A 60 1.14 -0.73 10.46
CA GLN A 60 0.67 -0.06 11.66
C GLN A 60 -0.87 -0.04 11.71
N ALA A 61 -1.53 0.25 10.59
CA ALA A 61 -2.99 0.17 10.48
C ALA A 61 -3.52 -1.24 10.77
N ALA A 62 -2.90 -2.28 10.20
CA ALA A 62 -3.28 -3.67 10.46
C ALA A 62 -3.11 -4.06 11.95
N ARG A 63 -2.03 -3.62 12.60
CA ARG A 63 -1.81 -3.84 14.05
C ARG A 63 -2.87 -3.14 14.90
N LEU A 64 -3.26 -1.92 14.54
CA LEU A 64 -4.33 -1.18 15.24
C LEU A 64 -5.68 -1.87 15.10
N GLN A 65 -6.03 -2.37 13.92
CA GLN A 65 -7.25 -3.15 13.70
C GLN A 65 -7.25 -4.43 14.56
N LEU A 66 -6.13 -5.12 14.64
CA LEU A 66 -5.99 -6.33 15.45
C LEU A 66 -6.11 -6.03 16.95
N ALA A 67 -5.54 -4.92 17.41
CA ALA A 67 -5.70 -4.46 18.79
C ALA A 67 -7.18 -4.11 19.10
N SER A 68 -7.85 -3.41 18.18
CA SER A 68 -9.27 -3.08 18.31
C SER A 68 -10.15 -4.33 18.37
N ALA A 69 -9.91 -5.32 17.50
CA ALA A 69 -10.64 -6.59 17.52
C ALA A 69 -10.50 -7.31 18.87
N ARG A 70 -9.28 -7.34 19.44
CA ARG A 70 -9.02 -7.93 20.76
C ARG A 70 -9.73 -7.19 21.88
N GLU A 71 -9.83 -5.87 21.79
CA GLU A 71 -10.56 -5.07 22.77
C GLU A 71 -12.05 -5.39 22.74
N PHE A 72 -12.66 -5.49 21.56
CA PHE A 72 -14.05 -5.92 21.42
C PHE A 72 -14.26 -7.36 21.93
N GLU A 73 -13.33 -8.26 21.64
CA GLU A 73 -13.35 -9.63 22.15
C GLU A 73 -13.33 -9.66 23.70
N ALA A 74 -12.44 -8.87 24.32
CA ALA A 74 -12.32 -8.77 25.77
C ALA A 74 -13.58 -8.17 26.44
N ARG A 75 -14.29 -7.28 25.74
CA ARG A 75 -15.58 -6.71 26.18
C ARG A 75 -16.76 -7.66 25.97
N GLY A 76 -16.56 -8.77 25.27
CA GLY A 76 -17.62 -9.74 24.93
C GLY A 76 -18.32 -9.48 23.60
N ASP A 77 -17.99 -8.40 22.89
CA ASP A 77 -18.54 -8.00 21.58
C ASP A 77 -17.88 -8.77 20.43
N ARG A 78 -18.02 -10.11 20.47
CA ARG A 78 -17.29 -11.02 19.57
C ARG A 78 -17.70 -10.90 18.11
N LEU A 79 -18.96 -10.58 17.82
CA LEU A 79 -19.41 -10.29 16.45
C LEU A 79 -18.63 -9.12 15.83
N ARG A 80 -18.39 -8.07 16.61
CA ARG A 80 -17.64 -6.90 16.16
C ARG A 80 -16.16 -7.24 15.95
N ALA A 81 -15.59 -8.06 16.84
CA ALA A 81 -14.23 -8.57 16.69
C ALA A 81 -14.08 -9.39 15.40
N ILE A 82 -14.98 -10.35 15.14
CA ILE A 82 -15.00 -11.16 13.90
C ILE A 82 -15.10 -10.25 12.67
N GLU A 83 -16.00 -9.26 12.68
CA GLU A 83 -16.17 -8.33 11.57
C GLU A 83 -14.89 -7.54 11.27
N ILE A 84 -14.20 -7.04 12.31
CA ILE A 84 -12.93 -6.31 12.13
C ILE A 84 -11.86 -7.21 11.52
N LEU A 85 -11.68 -8.42 12.07
CA LEU A 85 -10.70 -9.39 11.58
C LEU A 85 -10.98 -9.79 10.13
N LEU A 86 -12.26 -9.98 9.77
CA LEU A 86 -12.69 -10.25 8.40
C LEU A 86 -12.70 -8.99 7.51
N LYS A 87 -12.46 -7.79 8.00
CA LYS A 87 -12.29 -6.61 7.13
C LYS A 87 -10.83 -6.29 6.85
N MET A 88 -9.91 -6.87 7.60
CA MET A 88 -8.49 -6.72 7.35
C MET A 88 -8.15 -7.27 5.95
N GLN A 89 -7.49 -6.44 5.14
CA GLN A 89 -7.01 -6.80 3.82
C GLN A 89 -5.52 -6.50 3.69
N PRO A 90 -4.73 -7.41 3.10
CA PRO A 90 -3.35 -7.13 2.75
C PRO A 90 -3.30 -5.99 1.72
N PRO A 91 -2.15 -5.31 1.61
CA PRO A 91 -1.95 -4.33 0.55
C PRO A 91 -2.22 -4.96 -0.82
N ALA A 92 -2.96 -4.23 -1.66
CA ALA A 92 -3.30 -4.67 -3.00
C ALA A 92 -2.03 -4.88 -3.85
N SER A 93 -2.14 -5.77 -4.83
CA SER A 93 -1.07 -6.20 -5.74
C SER A 93 -0.14 -5.08 -6.19
N GLY A 94 1.15 -5.40 -6.41
CA GLY A 94 2.17 -4.46 -6.88
C GLY A 94 3.36 -4.40 -5.94
N ALA A 95 4.13 -3.31 -5.99
CA ALA A 95 5.35 -3.15 -5.21
C ALA A 95 5.13 -3.29 -3.69
N LEU A 96 3.96 -2.87 -3.20
CA LEU A 96 3.61 -2.95 -1.78
C LEU A 96 3.30 -4.39 -1.33
N ALA A 97 2.59 -5.15 -2.16
CA ALA A 97 2.32 -6.57 -1.92
C ALA A 97 3.61 -7.39 -1.96
N ALA A 98 4.47 -7.16 -2.95
CA ALA A 98 5.77 -7.83 -3.05
C ALA A 98 6.67 -7.50 -1.84
N ALA A 99 6.69 -6.24 -1.40
CA ALA A 99 7.44 -5.85 -0.21
C ALA A 99 6.85 -6.46 1.09
N ALA A 100 5.53 -6.60 1.17
CA ALA A 100 4.87 -7.28 2.28
C ALA A 100 5.18 -8.78 2.33
N GLU A 101 5.28 -9.41 1.17
CA GLU A 101 5.65 -10.83 1.03
C GLU A 101 7.09 -11.08 1.45
N VAL A 102 8.05 -10.32 0.90
CA VAL A 102 9.48 -10.44 1.24
C VAL A 102 9.73 -10.23 2.73
N LYS A 103 8.99 -9.33 3.38
CA LYS A 103 9.12 -9.06 4.81
C LYS A 103 8.26 -9.98 5.70
N GLY A 104 7.54 -10.95 5.13
CA GLY A 104 6.68 -11.88 5.88
C GLY A 104 5.48 -11.21 6.58
N HIS A 105 5.10 -10.03 6.12
CA HIS A 105 4.04 -9.21 6.72
C HIS A 105 2.64 -9.76 6.43
N LEU A 106 2.48 -10.65 5.46
CA LEU A 106 1.20 -11.28 5.14
C LEU A 106 0.67 -12.17 6.28
N LEU A 107 1.55 -12.65 7.16
CA LEU A 107 1.22 -13.49 8.32
C LEU A 107 0.23 -12.82 9.29
N ILE A 108 0.17 -11.48 9.35
CA ILE A 108 -0.78 -10.80 10.23
C ILE A 108 -2.23 -11.01 9.77
N TYR A 109 -2.47 -11.01 8.46
CA TYR A 109 -3.79 -11.20 7.86
C TYR A 109 -4.22 -12.65 7.94
N GLU A 110 -3.30 -13.58 7.67
CA GLU A 110 -3.53 -15.01 7.86
C GLU A 110 -3.97 -15.32 9.30
N LYS A 111 -3.21 -14.83 10.29
CA LYS A 111 -3.55 -15.03 11.70
C LYS A 111 -4.89 -14.38 12.06
N ALA A 112 -5.20 -13.22 11.49
CA ALA A 112 -6.46 -12.54 11.74
C ALA A 112 -7.65 -13.35 11.21
N TRP A 113 -7.57 -13.90 9.99
CA TRP A 113 -8.67 -14.69 9.41
C TRP A 113 -8.83 -16.05 10.09
N ILE A 114 -7.73 -16.72 10.46
CA ILE A 114 -7.80 -17.95 11.27
C ILE A 114 -8.46 -17.66 12.63
N HIS A 115 -8.10 -16.54 13.26
CA HIS A 115 -8.71 -16.13 14.52
C HIS A 115 -10.20 -15.84 14.36
N ALA A 116 -10.60 -15.17 13.27
CA ALA A 116 -12.01 -14.91 12.97
C ALA A 116 -12.82 -16.20 12.83
N SER A 117 -12.30 -17.21 12.11
CA SER A 117 -12.97 -18.51 11.97
C SER A 117 -13.13 -19.23 13.30
N ARG A 118 -12.07 -19.28 14.11
CA ARG A 118 -12.13 -19.91 15.46
C ARG A 118 -13.08 -19.17 16.39
N LEU A 119 -13.12 -17.85 16.31
CA LEU A 119 -14.05 -17.06 17.11
C LEU A 119 -15.49 -17.28 16.61
N ALA A 120 -15.71 -17.47 15.31
CA ALA A 120 -17.03 -17.84 14.79
C ALA A 120 -17.49 -19.21 15.29
N GLU A 121 -16.63 -20.23 15.23
CA GLU A 121 -16.93 -21.61 15.67
C GLU A 121 -17.45 -21.70 17.12
N ASN A 122 -16.94 -20.83 17.99
CA ASN A 122 -17.29 -20.86 19.41
C ASN A 122 -18.58 -20.09 19.75
N PHE A 123 -19.06 -19.20 18.87
CA PHE A 123 -20.07 -18.20 19.24
C PHE A 123 -21.22 -18.02 18.25
N LEU A 124 -21.11 -18.55 17.02
CA LEU A 124 -22.11 -18.38 15.97
C LEU A 124 -22.85 -19.69 15.65
N SER A 125 -23.94 -19.58 14.88
CA SER A 125 -24.64 -20.73 14.34
C SER A 125 -23.83 -21.42 13.23
N ASN A 126 -24.03 -22.73 13.03
CA ASN A 126 -23.31 -23.51 12.03
C ASN A 126 -23.34 -22.89 10.62
N GLU A 127 -24.50 -22.37 10.17
CA GLU A 127 -24.61 -21.72 8.86
C GLU A 127 -23.73 -20.46 8.73
N THR A 128 -23.57 -19.71 9.83
CA THR A 128 -22.71 -18.51 9.83
C THR A 128 -21.24 -18.89 9.93
N ILE A 129 -20.92 -19.94 10.68
CA ILE A 129 -19.57 -20.50 10.80
C ILE A 129 -19.05 -20.93 9.42
N GLU A 130 -19.88 -21.64 8.65
CA GLU A 130 -19.52 -22.09 7.30
C GLU A 130 -19.18 -20.91 6.39
N LYS A 131 -20.02 -19.86 6.36
CA LYS A 131 -19.78 -18.66 5.55
C LYS A 131 -18.50 -17.91 5.96
N VAL A 132 -18.26 -17.76 7.27
CA VAL A 132 -17.04 -17.12 7.78
C VAL A 132 -15.80 -17.94 7.40
N SER A 133 -15.89 -19.26 7.54
CA SER A 133 -14.81 -20.19 7.23
C SER A 133 -14.50 -20.24 5.73
N GLU A 134 -15.52 -20.25 4.88
CA GLU A 134 -15.38 -20.19 3.43
C GLU A 134 -14.74 -18.87 2.98
N LEU A 135 -15.17 -17.74 3.56
CA LEU A 135 -14.58 -16.44 3.28
C LEU A 135 -13.11 -16.37 3.72
N ALA A 136 -12.81 -16.87 4.93
CA ALA A 136 -11.44 -16.93 5.42
C ALA A 136 -10.56 -17.82 4.54
N ALA A 137 -11.06 -19.00 4.15
CA ALA A 137 -10.36 -19.93 3.26
C ALA A 137 -10.07 -19.32 1.89
N THR A 138 -11.06 -18.66 1.28
CA THR A 138 -10.92 -17.98 -0.03
C THR A 138 -9.78 -16.96 0.01
N ARG A 139 -9.68 -16.21 1.11
CA ARG A 139 -8.64 -15.19 1.26
C ARG A 139 -7.28 -15.78 1.57
N LEU A 140 -7.21 -16.83 2.38
CA LEU A 140 -5.97 -17.56 2.63
C LEU A 140 -5.39 -18.15 1.34
N MET A 141 -6.25 -18.67 0.45
CA MET A 141 -5.82 -19.14 -0.87
C MET A 141 -5.22 -18.01 -1.71
N THR A 142 -5.75 -16.78 -1.59
CA THR A 142 -5.23 -15.62 -2.33
C THR A 142 -3.82 -15.24 -1.89
N ILE A 143 -3.51 -15.38 -0.59
CA ILE A 143 -2.16 -15.11 -0.08
C ILE A 143 -1.19 -16.23 -0.46
N LYS A 144 -1.64 -17.49 -0.51
CA LYS A 144 -0.79 -18.65 -0.75
C LYS A 144 -0.42 -18.87 -2.21
N VAL A 145 -1.19 -18.34 -3.15
CA VAL A 145 -0.95 -18.46 -4.60
C VAL A 145 0.15 -17.48 -5.10
N GLY A 146 0.58 -16.52 -4.26
CA GLY A 146 1.64 -15.56 -4.60
C GLY A 146 3.07 -16.02 -4.27
N SER A 147 3.23 -17.06 -3.45
CA SER A 147 4.53 -17.51 -2.90
C SER A 147 5.11 -18.76 -3.57
#